data_AF-A0A3E0HLM9-F1
#
_entry.id   AF-A0A3E0HLM9-F1
#
_cell.length_a   1.000
_cell.length_b   1.000
_cell.length_c   1.000
_cell.angle_alpha   90.00
_cell.angle_beta   90.00
_cell.angle_gamma   90.00
#
_symmetry.space_group_name_H-M   'P 1'
#
loop_
_entity.id
_entity.type
_entity.pdbx_description
1 polymer ?
#
loop_
_entity_poly.entity_id
_entity_poly.type
_entity_poly.pdbx_seq_one_letter_code
_entity_poly.pdbx_strand_id
1 'polypeptide(L)'
;MSQAQMSDETEHAADRTEIVTAAVEWLRTELNDPDITGAENFLDVGGHSLTFSKLNIFLGGTFGAELDKKLTYERSLSEAVAGMTPVDRPETIEK
;
A
#
# COMPACT_ATOMS: atom_id res chain seq x y z
N MET A 1 25.89 -4.15 21.20
CA MET A 1 24.77 -4.72 20.41
C MET A 1 23.90 -3.56 19.94
N SER A 2 23.26 -3.68 18.77
CA SER A 2 22.31 -2.70 18.16
C SER A 2 22.83 -1.65 17.17
N GLN A 3 23.58 -2.04 16.13
CA GLN A 3 23.60 -1.25 14.88
C GLN A 3 22.89 -1.96 13.71
N ALA A 4 22.85 -3.30 13.68
CA ALA A 4 22.23 -4.04 12.58
C ALA A 4 20.70 -3.88 12.46
N GLN A 5 20.00 -3.55 13.55
CA GLN A 5 18.52 -3.48 13.56
C GLN A 5 17.97 -2.09 13.18
N MET A 6 18.78 -1.02 13.25
CA MET A 6 18.36 0.32 12.83
C MET A 6 18.41 0.50 11.31
N SER A 7 19.31 -0.21 10.63
CA SER A 7 19.45 -0.15 9.16
C SER A 7 18.20 -0.69 8.46
N ASP A 8 17.78 -1.90 8.83
CA ASP A 8 16.60 -2.59 8.30
C ASP A 8 15.30 -1.80 8.55
N GLU A 9 15.18 -1.18 9.73
CA GLU A 9 13.98 -0.42 10.10
C GLU A 9 13.87 0.90 9.33
N THR A 10 15.01 1.52 9.02
CA THR A 10 15.08 2.76 8.23
C THR A 10 14.84 2.48 6.74
N GLU A 11 15.39 1.39 6.21
CA GLU A 11 15.15 0.94 4.83
C GLU A 11 13.68 0.56 4.64
N HIS A 12 13.10 -0.26 5.52
CA HIS A 12 11.66 -0.57 5.47
C HIS A 12 10.77 0.67 5.68
N ALA A 13 11.22 1.67 6.45
CA ALA A 13 10.46 2.91 6.62
C ALA A 13 10.51 3.79 5.37
N ALA A 14 11.63 3.81 4.65
CA ALA A 14 11.74 4.47 3.35
C ALA A 14 10.82 3.79 2.33
N ASP A 15 10.88 2.46 2.22
CA ASP A 15 10.01 1.68 1.32
C ASP A 15 8.52 1.93 1.61
N ARG A 16 8.11 1.93 2.89
CA ARG A 16 6.73 2.26 3.27
C ARG A 16 6.34 3.67 2.89
N THR A 17 7.24 4.64 3.07
CA THR A 17 6.97 6.04 2.71
C THR A 17 6.77 6.17 1.20
N GLU A 18 7.62 5.52 0.40
CA GLU A 18 7.50 5.47 -1.06
C GLU A 18 6.19 4.80 -1.51
N ILE A 19 5.79 3.70 -0.85
CA ILE A 19 4.53 3.00 -1.14
C ILE A 19 3.31 3.86 -0.78
N VAL A 20 3.34 4.58 0.36
CA VAL A 20 2.27 5.54 0.71
C VAL A 20 2.17 6.63 -0.36
N THR A 21 3.29 7.23 -0.77
CA THR A 21 3.30 8.27 -1.81
C THR A 21 2.73 7.73 -3.12
N ALA A 22 3.18 6.56 -3.57
CA ALA A 22 2.69 5.94 -4.79
C ALA A 22 1.19 5.61 -4.72
N ALA A 23 0.70 5.08 -3.59
CA ALA A 23 -0.71 4.79 -3.39
C ALA A 23 -1.56 6.08 -3.44
N VAL A 24 -1.10 7.16 -2.81
CA VAL A 24 -1.77 8.47 -2.82
C VAL A 24 -1.81 9.03 -4.24
N GLU A 25 -0.68 9.06 -4.96
CA GLU A 25 -0.63 9.56 -6.35
C GLU A 25 -1.53 8.75 -7.29
N TRP A 26 -1.56 7.43 -7.11
CA TRP A 26 -2.43 6.55 -7.86
C TRP A 26 -3.90 6.86 -7.58
N LEU A 27 -4.29 7.02 -6.31
CA LEU A 27 -5.66 7.35 -5.91
C LEU A 27 -6.10 8.72 -6.44
N ARG A 28 -5.23 9.72 -6.37
CA ARG A 28 -5.51 11.06 -6.94
C ARG A 28 -5.86 10.99 -8.41
N THR A 29 -5.17 10.12 -9.15
CA THR A 29 -5.41 9.90 -10.58
C THR A 29 -6.70 9.11 -10.82
N GLU A 30 -6.90 8.00 -10.12
CA GLU A 30 -8.06 7.12 -10.31
C GLU A 30 -9.39 7.78 -9.88
N LEU A 31 -9.37 8.58 -8.81
CA LEU A 31 -10.55 9.25 -8.25
C LEU A 31 -10.69 10.71 -8.73
N ASN A 32 -9.71 11.19 -9.50
CA ASN A 32 -9.65 12.57 -10.00
C ASN A 32 -9.79 13.61 -8.88
N ASP A 33 -9.09 13.37 -7.78
CA ASP A 33 -9.09 14.22 -6.58
C ASP A 33 -7.64 14.49 -6.13
N PRO A 34 -7.10 15.70 -6.34
CA PRO A 34 -5.72 16.03 -5.98
C PRO A 34 -5.49 16.23 -4.48
N ASP A 35 -6.54 16.37 -3.68
CA ASP A 35 -6.43 16.72 -2.25
C ASP A 35 -6.20 15.51 -1.35
N ILE A 36 -6.39 14.28 -1.88
CA ILE A 36 -6.16 13.02 -1.17
C ILE A 36 -4.79 12.99 -0.50
N THR A 37 -4.75 12.62 0.77
CA THR A 37 -3.53 12.46 1.55
C THR A 37 -3.39 11.05 2.14
N GLY A 38 -2.17 10.66 2.52
CA GLY A 38 -1.92 9.38 3.18
C GLY A 38 -2.49 9.29 4.62
N ALA A 39 -2.96 10.40 5.18
CA ALA A 39 -3.55 10.45 6.52
C ALA A 39 -5.04 10.07 6.53
N GLU A 40 -5.69 10.10 5.38
CA GLU A 40 -7.11 9.77 5.24
C GLU A 40 -7.32 8.26 5.08
N ASN A 41 -8.50 7.79 5.46
CA ASN A 41 -8.91 6.43 5.18
C ASN A 41 -9.28 6.28 3.70
N PHE A 42 -9.04 5.08 3.15
CA PHE A 42 -9.34 4.77 1.75
C PHE A 42 -10.82 4.98 1.38
N LEU A 43 -11.76 4.67 2.28
CA LEU A 43 -13.20 4.85 2.04
C LEU A 43 -13.61 6.33 2.11
N ASP A 44 -12.98 7.11 3.00
CA ASP A 44 -13.27 8.53 3.18
C ASP A 44 -12.95 9.33 1.91
N VAL A 45 -11.90 8.94 1.19
CA VAL A 45 -11.50 9.57 -0.08
C VAL A 45 -12.30 9.06 -1.29
N GLY A 46 -13.30 8.20 -1.08
CA GLY A 46 -14.15 7.65 -2.15
C GLY A 46 -13.69 6.30 -2.70
N GLY A 47 -12.73 5.65 -2.06
CA GLY A 47 -12.32 4.29 -2.42
C GLY A 47 -13.41 3.26 -2.19
N HIS A 48 -13.49 2.28 -3.09
CA HIS A 48 -14.42 1.15 -3.00
C HIS A 48 -13.76 -0.15 -3.50
N SER A 49 -14.47 -1.27 -3.42
CA SER A 49 -13.93 -2.61 -3.74
C SER A 49 -13.17 -2.72 -5.07
N LEU A 50 -13.66 -2.09 -6.15
CA LEU A 50 -12.97 -2.16 -7.44
C LEU A 50 -11.66 -1.35 -7.44
N THR A 51 -11.70 -0.11 -6.94
CA THR A 51 -10.51 0.73 -6.71
C THR A 51 -9.49 0.01 -5.83
N PHE A 52 -9.93 -0.69 -4.78
CA PHE A 52 -9.06 -1.46 -3.89
C PHE A 52 -8.34 -2.58 -4.65
N SER A 53 -9.08 -3.36 -5.44
CA SER A 53 -8.48 -4.41 -6.28
C SER A 53 -7.48 -3.85 -7.29
N LYS A 54 -7.79 -2.73 -7.95
CA LYS A 54 -6.88 -2.08 -8.89
C LYS A 54 -5.62 -1.52 -8.20
N LEU A 55 -5.78 -0.94 -7.00
CA LEU A 55 -4.68 -0.45 -6.19
C LEU A 55 -3.74 -1.59 -5.80
N ASN A 56 -4.25 -2.73 -5.34
CA ASN A 56 -3.41 -3.90 -5.03
C ASN A 56 -2.73 -4.49 -6.26
N ILE A 57 -3.36 -4.47 -7.45
CA ILE A 57 -2.68 -4.86 -8.69
C ILE A 57 -1.51 -3.92 -8.99
N PHE A 58 -1.70 -2.61 -8.84
CA PHE A 58 -0.65 -1.61 -9.03
C PHE A 58 0.49 -1.80 -8.02
N LEU A 59 0.18 -1.85 -6.73
CA LEU A 59 1.18 -2.01 -5.67
C LEU A 59 1.91 -3.36 -5.78
N GLY A 60 1.19 -4.42 -6.12
CA GLY A 60 1.79 -5.74 -6.31
C GLY A 60 2.71 -5.81 -7.54
N GLY A 61 2.35 -5.11 -8.63
CA GLY A 61 3.17 -5.03 -9.83
C GLY A 61 4.41 -4.14 -9.69
N THR A 62 4.31 -3.06 -8.91
CA THR A 62 5.39 -2.07 -8.76
C THR A 62 6.31 -2.38 -7.58
N PHE A 63 5.76 -2.81 -6.45
CA PHE A 63 6.49 -3.00 -5.18
C PHE A 63 6.48 -4.43 -4.67
N GLY A 64 5.70 -5.33 -5.28
CA GLY A 64 5.53 -6.69 -4.75
C GLY A 64 4.82 -6.71 -3.40
N ALA A 65 3.99 -5.71 -3.10
CA ALA A 65 3.23 -5.58 -1.86
C ALA A 65 1.72 -5.50 -2.11
N GLU A 66 0.93 -6.03 -1.19
CA GLU A 66 -0.53 -5.95 -1.18
C GLU A 66 -1.03 -5.40 0.15
N LEU A 67 -2.04 -4.54 0.08
CA LEU A 67 -2.72 -4.03 1.25
C LEU A 67 -3.74 -5.04 1.76
N ASP A 68 -3.82 -5.18 3.08
CA ASP A 68 -4.91 -5.91 3.72
C ASP A 68 -6.21 -5.11 3.63
N LYS A 69 -7.28 -5.79 3.21
CA LYS A 69 -8.59 -5.16 3.02
C LYS A 69 -9.14 -4.57 4.32
N LYS A 70 -9.02 -5.31 5.42
CA LYS A 70 -9.58 -4.87 6.70
C LYS A 70 -8.86 -3.62 7.18
N LEU A 71 -7.53 -3.63 7.18
CA LEU A 71 -6.74 -2.46 7.56
C LEU A 71 -7.03 -1.27 6.65
N THR A 72 -7.07 -1.47 5.34
CA THR A 72 -7.34 -0.40 4.37
C THR A 72 -8.71 0.25 4.59
N TYR A 73 -9.70 -0.53 5.01
CA TYR A 73 -11.06 -0.04 5.21
C TYR A 73 -11.27 0.57 6.60
N GLU A 74 -10.47 0.17 7.60
CA GLU A 74 -10.61 0.61 8.99
C GLU A 74 -9.61 1.69 9.41
N ARG A 75 -8.52 1.89 8.65
CA ARG A 75 -7.37 2.74 9.05
C ARG A 75 -6.98 3.75 7.98
N SER A 76 -6.11 4.69 8.35
CA SER A 76 -5.52 5.60 7.36
C SER A 76 -4.70 4.82 6.31
N LEU A 77 -4.51 5.39 5.12
CA LEU A 77 -3.67 4.79 4.07
C LEU A 77 -2.25 4.50 4.59
N SER A 78 -1.68 5.39 5.40
CA SER A 78 -0.35 5.21 5.99
C SER A 78 -0.29 4.00 6.95
N GLU A 79 -1.31 3.83 7.79
CA GLU A 79 -1.42 2.67 8.69
C GLU A 79 -1.67 1.37 7.91
N ALA A 80 -2.47 1.43 6.84
CA ALA A 80 -2.73 0.27 5.98
C ALA A 80 -1.45 -0.22 5.29
N VAL A 81 -0.61 0.70 4.79
CA VAL A 81 0.70 0.38 4.22
C VAL A 81 1.65 -0.20 5.28
N ALA A 82 1.58 0.26 6.52
CA ALA A 82 2.38 -0.31 7.60
C ALA A 82 2.04 -1.79 7.89
N GLY A 83 0.82 -2.24 7.57
CA GLY A 83 0.37 -3.62 7.70
C GLY A 83 0.31 -4.40 6.39
N MET A 84 0.93 -3.90 5.31
CA MET A 84 0.97 -4.59 4.03
C MET A 84 1.74 -5.90 4.11
N THR A 85 1.43 -6.82 3.20
CA THR A 85 2.13 -8.10 3.05
C THR A 85 2.77 -8.19 1.67
N PRO A 86 3.87 -8.94 1.52
CA PRO A 86 4.37 -9.28 0.19
C PRO A 86 3.29 -9.99 -0.63
N VAL A 87 3.24 -9.73 -1.94
CA VAL A 87 2.38 -10.47 -2.86
C VAL A 87 2.81 -11.94 -2.82
N ASP A 88 1.93 -12.81 -2.34
CA ASP A 88 2.12 -14.25 -2.49
C ASP A 88 1.81 -14.59 -3.95
N ARG A 89 2.84 -14.59 -4.80
CA ARG A 89 2.71 -15.11 -6.16
C ARG A 89 2.68 -16.63 -6.02
N PRO A 90 1.55 -17.32 -6.27
CA PRO A 90 1.60 -18.76 -6.36
C PRO A 90 2.57 -19.11 -7.48
N GLU A 91 3.60 -19.91 -7.17
CA GLU A 91 4.42 -20.55 -8.20
C GLU A 91 3.43 -21.20 -9.17
N THR A 92 3.45 -20.75 -10.42
CA THR A 92 2.59 -21.33 -11.45
C THR A 92 2.97 -22.80 -11.56
N ILE A 93 2.13 -23.69 -11.03
CA ILE A 93 2.24 -25.12 -11.30
C ILE A 93 1.82 -25.28 -12.76
N GLU A 94 2.76 -25.11 -13.67
CA GLU A 94 2.62 -25.60 -15.05
C GLU A 94 2.46 -27.13 -14.97
N LYS A 95 1.34 -27.60 -15.50
CA LYS A 95 1.08 -29.03 -15.72
C LYS A 95 1.62 -29.47 -17.06
#